data_AF-A0A3B0BAL5-F1
#
_entry.id   AF-A0A3B0BAL5-F1
#
_cell.length_a   1.000
_cell.length_b   1.000
_cell.length_c   1.000
_cell.angle_alpha   90.00
_cell.angle_beta   90.00
_cell.angle_gamma   90.00
#
_symmetry.space_group_name_H-M   'P 1'
#
loop_
_entity.id
_entity.type
_entity.pdbx_description
1 polymer ?
#
loop_
_entity_poly.entity_id
_entity_poly.type
_entity_poly.pdbx_seq_one_letter_code
_entity_poly.pdbx_strand_id
1 'polypeptide(L)'
;MPARDVRLRGTRTAFWVIAAFGIPAAAVAWNWYALAQFEAQSEQSKALSAQTTMAGFAEVWGGVPLVLAHIVGLVTLFVLGWKGYRGRGIALAMGAVVIASVIGIGITQLLWAGELFQLGIDNDVYVP
;
A
#
# COMPACT_ATOMS: atom_id res chain seq x y z
N MET A 1 -10.26 19.05 -35.85
CA MET A 1 -9.27 18.63 -34.81
C MET A 1 -9.82 17.57 -33.82
N PRO A 2 -10.47 16.46 -34.23
CA PRO A 2 -11.08 15.50 -33.28
C PRO A 2 -10.11 14.48 -32.65
N ALA A 3 -9.03 14.09 -33.32
CA ALA A 3 -8.18 12.97 -32.89
C ALA A 3 -7.38 13.22 -31.59
N ARG A 4 -7.08 14.49 -31.27
CA ARG A 4 -6.37 14.85 -30.03
C ARG A 4 -7.28 14.73 -28.81
N ASP A 5 -8.54 15.12 -28.95
CA ASP A 5 -9.51 15.08 -27.86
C ASP A 5 -9.91 13.65 -27.50
N VAL A 6 -10.04 12.76 -28.49
CA VAL A 6 -10.32 11.33 -28.24
C VAL A 6 -9.18 10.68 -27.45
N ARG A 7 -7.91 10.94 -27.82
CA ARG A 7 -6.75 10.42 -27.08
C ARG A 7 -6.68 10.92 -25.64
N LEU A 8 -6.90 12.22 -25.43
CA LEU A 8 -6.89 12.80 -24.09
C LEU A 8 -8.01 12.22 -23.21
N ARG A 9 -9.23 12.03 -23.75
CA ARG A 9 -10.31 11.36 -23.02
C ARG A 9 -9.93 9.93 -22.65
N GLY A 10 -9.38 9.16 -23.59
CA GLY A 10 -8.92 7.79 -23.32
C GLY A 10 -7.88 7.71 -22.21
N THR A 11 -6.87 8.60 -22.21
CA THR A 11 -5.86 8.66 -21.13
C THR A 11 -6.46 9.02 -19.77
N ARG A 12 -7.42 9.95 -19.74
CA ARG A 12 -8.10 10.35 -18.50
C ARG A 12 -8.97 9.21 -17.95
N THR A 13 -9.68 8.49 -18.81
CA THR A 13 -10.43 7.29 -18.40
C THR A 13 -9.49 6.23 -17.84
N ALA A 14 -8.39 5.94 -18.54
CA ALA A 14 -7.39 4.97 -18.07
C ALA A 14 -6.81 5.36 -16.70
N PHE A 15 -6.52 6.65 -16.48
CA PHE A 15 -6.06 7.16 -15.19
C PHE A 15 -7.02 6.80 -14.06
N TRP A 16 -8.32 7.10 -14.21
CA TRP A 16 -9.30 6.83 -13.15
C TRP A 16 -9.62 5.35 -12.97
N VAL A 17 -9.60 4.57 -14.04
CA VAL A 17 -9.74 3.11 -13.96
C VAL A 17 -8.60 2.51 -13.15
N ILE A 18 -7.34 2.86 -13.48
CA ILE A 18 -6.17 2.38 -12.74
C ILE A 18 -6.19 2.87 -11.29
N ALA A 19 -6.57 4.13 -11.05
CA ALA A 19 -6.71 4.68 -9.70
C ALA A 19 -7.74 3.89 -8.86
N ALA A 20 -8.87 3.51 -9.46
CA ALA A 20 -9.89 2.71 -8.79
C ALA A 20 -9.37 1.31 -8.43
N PHE A 21 -8.61 0.66 -9.33
CA PHE A 21 -7.93 -0.61 -9.02
C PHE A 21 -6.83 -0.46 -7.95
N GLY A 22 -6.34 0.76 -7.71
CA GLY A 22 -5.44 1.06 -6.59
C GLY A 22 -6.07 0.74 -5.23
N ILE A 23 -7.39 0.80 -5.09
CA ILE A 23 -8.09 0.51 -3.82
C ILE A 23 -7.93 -0.97 -3.41
N PRO A 24 -8.36 -1.97 -4.21
CA PRO A 24 -8.16 -3.37 -3.85
C PRO A 24 -6.68 -3.74 -3.78
N ALA A 25 -5.82 -3.15 -4.62
CA ALA A 25 -4.37 -3.37 -4.53
C ALA A 25 -3.79 -2.88 -3.20
N ALA A 26 -4.18 -1.69 -2.74
CA ALA A 26 -3.77 -1.15 -1.45
C ALA A 26 -4.29 -2.02 -0.29
N ALA A 27 -5.56 -2.45 -0.35
CA ALA A 27 -6.13 -3.35 0.66
C ALA A 27 -5.36 -4.67 0.75
N VAL A 28 -5.02 -5.29 -0.38
CA VAL A 28 -4.20 -6.52 -0.40
C VAL A 28 -2.82 -6.27 0.17
N ALA A 29 -2.16 -5.17 -0.21
CA ALA A 29 -0.82 -4.84 0.27
C ALA A 29 -0.79 -4.59 1.80
N TRP A 30 -1.77 -3.86 2.33
CA TRP A 30 -1.89 -3.63 3.77
C TRP A 30 -2.20 -4.91 4.55
N ASN A 31 -3.05 -5.80 4.02
CA ASN A 31 -3.29 -7.11 4.62
C ASN A 31 -2.06 -8.01 4.58
N TRP A 32 -1.27 -7.94 3.49
CA TRP A 32 -0.01 -8.67 3.40
C TRP A 32 0.98 -8.21 4.48
N TYR A 33 1.07 -6.89 4.69
CA TYR A 33 1.87 -6.34 5.78
C TYR A 33 1.38 -6.82 7.16
N ALA A 34 0.06 -6.83 7.38
CA ALA A 34 -0.54 -7.34 8.62
C ALA A 34 -0.21 -8.82 8.86
N LEU A 35 -0.28 -9.65 7.82
CA LEU A 35 0.12 -11.07 7.89
C LEU A 35 1.60 -11.22 8.25
N ALA A 36 2.48 -10.42 7.64
CA ALA A 36 3.91 -10.46 7.94
C ALA A 36 4.21 -10.05 9.38
N GLN A 37 3.48 -9.07 9.92
CA GLN A 37 3.57 -8.69 11.34
C GLN A 37 3.07 -9.81 12.26
N PHE A 38 1.92 -10.41 11.92
CA PHE A 38 1.38 -11.52 12.70
C PHE A 38 2.35 -12.71 12.76
N GLU A 39 2.96 -13.08 11.63
CA GLU A 39 3.95 -14.15 11.55
C GLU A 39 5.20 -13.84 12.40
N ALA A 40 5.71 -12.60 12.31
CA ALA A 40 6.85 -12.17 13.10
C ALA A 40 6.59 -12.35 14.60
N GLN A 41 5.37 -12.05 15.05
CA GLN A 41 4.98 -12.19 16.44
C GLN A 41 4.76 -13.64 16.86
N SER A 42 4.06 -14.43 16.05
CA SER A 42 3.79 -15.83 16.39
C SER A 42 5.06 -16.67 16.45
N GLU A 43 6.08 -16.35 15.66
CA GLU A 43 7.36 -17.07 15.62
C GLU A 43 8.42 -16.49 16.58
N GLN A 44 8.20 -15.32 17.20
CA GLN A 44 9.19 -14.68 18.06
C GLN A 44 9.63 -15.55 19.25
N SER A 45 8.69 -16.27 19.90
CA SER A 45 9.02 -17.13 21.04
C SER A 45 9.96 -18.29 20.66
N LYS A 46 9.78 -18.85 19.46
CA LYS A 46 10.65 -19.89 18.90
C LYS A 46 12.03 -19.32 18.55
N ALA A 47 12.08 -18.14 17.92
CA ALA A 47 13.33 -17.45 17.63
C ALA A 47 14.14 -17.18 18.91
N LEU A 48 13.49 -16.69 19.97
CA LEU A 48 14.15 -16.47 21.27
C LEU A 48 14.69 -17.77 21.88
N SER A 49 13.96 -18.88 21.77
CA SER A 49 14.45 -20.18 22.26
C SER A 49 15.68 -20.69 21.49
N ALA A 50 15.83 -20.26 20.23
CA ALA A 50 16.98 -20.54 19.37
C ALA A 50 18.10 -19.49 19.48
N GLN A 51 17.99 -18.53 20.41
CA GLN A 51 18.91 -17.38 20.55
C GLN A 51 18.99 -16.52 19.27
N THR A 52 17.90 -16.42 18.50
CA THR A 52 17.75 -15.55 17.32
C THR A 52 16.60 -14.55 17.53
N THR A 53 16.25 -13.78 16.49
CA THR A 53 15.19 -12.75 16.55
C THR A 53 14.41 -12.67 15.24
N MET A 54 13.12 -12.32 15.31
CA MET A 54 12.28 -11.96 14.15
C MET A 54 12.26 -10.46 13.87
N ALA A 55 13.05 -9.66 14.60
CA ALA A 55 13.14 -8.22 14.37
C ALA A 55 13.50 -7.91 12.90
N GLY A 56 12.74 -7.01 12.26
CA GLY A 56 12.95 -6.65 10.86
C GLY A 56 12.24 -7.57 9.86
N PHE A 57 11.69 -8.72 10.28
CA PHE A 57 11.04 -9.66 9.36
C PHE A 57 9.84 -9.03 8.67
N ALA A 58 8.94 -8.41 9.43
CA ALA A 58 7.71 -7.82 8.89
C ALA A 58 7.98 -6.58 8.04
N GLU A 59 9.02 -5.80 8.38
CA GLU A 59 9.46 -4.65 7.60
C GLU A 59 9.98 -5.08 6.22
N VAL A 60 10.76 -6.16 6.18
CA VAL A 60 11.33 -6.67 4.92
C VAL A 60 10.29 -7.42 4.10
N TRP A 61 9.52 -8.32 4.70
CA TRP A 61 8.61 -9.21 3.99
C TRP A 61 7.19 -8.67 3.81
N GLY A 62 6.82 -7.66 4.60
CA GLY A 62 5.56 -6.94 4.47
C GLY A 62 5.75 -5.49 4.04
N GLY A 63 6.62 -4.75 4.73
CA GLY A 63 6.83 -3.31 4.53
C GLY A 63 7.41 -2.98 3.16
N VAL A 64 8.46 -3.69 2.72
CA VAL A 64 9.05 -3.47 1.38
C VAL A 64 8.04 -3.74 0.26
N PRO A 65 7.32 -4.88 0.20
CA PRO A 65 6.26 -5.08 -0.77
C PRO A 65 5.18 -3.99 -0.73
N LEU A 66 4.79 -3.53 0.46
CA LEU A 66 3.81 -2.44 0.62
C LEU A 66 4.32 -1.14 -0.01
N VAL A 67 5.56 -0.75 0.28
CA VAL A 67 6.19 0.45 -0.30
C VAL A 67 6.30 0.32 -1.83
N LEU A 68 6.72 -0.85 -2.33
CA LEU A 68 6.81 -1.11 -3.77
C LEU A 68 5.45 -0.99 -4.45
N ALA A 69 4.38 -1.50 -3.84
CA ALA A 69 3.02 -1.36 -4.39
C ALA A 69 2.62 0.13 -4.54
N HIS A 70 2.94 0.96 -3.55
CA HIS A 70 2.69 2.40 -3.60
C HIS A 70 3.53 3.10 -4.67
N ILE A 71 4.82 2.76 -4.78
CA ILE A 71 5.72 3.34 -5.80
C ILE A 71 5.21 2.98 -7.21
N VAL A 72 4.86 1.72 -7.45
CA VAL A 72 4.34 1.27 -8.75
C VAL A 72 3.05 2.02 -9.09
N GLY A 73 2.09 2.05 -8.16
CA GLY A 73 0.83 2.78 -8.35
C GLY A 73 1.06 4.27 -8.64
N LEU A 74 1.96 4.91 -7.88
CA LEU A 74 2.28 6.33 -8.03
C LEU A 74 2.96 6.62 -9.37
N VAL A 75 3.94 5.82 -9.78
CA VAL A 75 4.64 5.98 -11.07
C VAL A 75 3.67 5.79 -12.24
N THR A 76 2.82 4.76 -12.20
CA THR A 76 1.81 4.52 -13.22
C THR A 76 0.84 5.70 -13.34
N LEU A 77 0.32 6.19 -12.21
CA LEU A 77 -0.59 7.32 -12.19
C LEU A 77 0.09 8.64 -12.57
N PHE A 78 1.37 8.83 -12.24
CA PHE A 78 2.13 10.00 -12.70
C PHE A 78 2.26 10.04 -14.22
N VAL A 79 2.60 8.91 -14.85
CA VAL A 79 2.74 8.84 -16.31
C VAL A 79 1.41 9.13 -17.00
N LEU A 80 0.31 8.54 -16.52
CA LEU A 80 -1.03 8.78 -17.05
C LEU A 80 -1.52 10.20 -16.76
N GLY A 81 -1.29 10.68 -15.56
CA GLY A 81 -1.65 12.01 -15.09
C GLY A 81 -0.95 13.11 -15.90
N TRP A 82 0.35 12.97 -16.14
CA TRP A 82 1.11 13.91 -16.96
C TRP A 82 0.58 13.96 -18.40
N LYS A 83 0.29 12.79 -18.99
CA LYS A 83 -0.25 12.70 -20.37
C LYS A 83 -1.67 13.27 -20.50
N GLY A 84 -2.54 13.09 -19.51
CA GLY A 84 -3.94 13.51 -19.57
C GLY A 84 -4.25 14.91 -19.00
N TYR A 85 -3.48 15.33 -17.99
CA TYR A 85 -3.74 16.50 -17.15
C TYR A 85 -2.50 17.42 -16.97
N ARG A 86 -1.34 17.06 -17.51
CA ARG A 86 -0.06 17.79 -17.37
C ARG A 86 0.29 17.98 -15.88
N GLY A 87 0.73 19.17 -15.47
CA GLY A 87 1.12 19.46 -14.09
C GLY A 87 0.03 19.18 -13.04
N ARG A 88 -1.26 19.34 -13.39
CA ARG A 88 -2.37 18.96 -12.48
C ARG A 88 -2.45 17.46 -12.23
N GLY A 89 -1.97 16.65 -13.18
CA GLY A 89 -1.95 15.20 -13.05
C GLY A 89 -1.05 14.70 -11.93
N ILE A 90 -0.03 15.48 -11.54
CA ILE A 90 0.86 15.15 -10.43
C ILE A 90 0.09 15.16 -9.11
N ALA A 91 -0.63 16.25 -8.83
CA ALA A 91 -1.45 16.37 -7.63
C ALA A 91 -2.57 15.32 -7.58
N LEU A 92 -3.21 15.04 -8.73
CA LEU A 92 -4.23 14.00 -8.83
C LEU A 92 -3.67 12.60 -8.56
N ALA A 93 -2.49 12.28 -9.08
CA ALA A 93 -1.84 10.99 -8.85
C ALA A 93 -1.52 10.77 -7.37
N MET A 94 -0.90 11.77 -6.71
CA MET A 94 -0.62 11.70 -5.27
C MET A 94 -1.90 11.55 -4.46
N GLY A 95 -2.92 12.37 -4.75
CA GLY A 95 -4.21 12.29 -4.07
C GLY A 95 -4.88 10.92 -4.23
N ALA A 96 -4.85 10.35 -5.44
CA ALA A 96 -5.42 9.02 -5.70
C ALA A 96 -4.71 7.91 -4.91
N VAL A 97 -3.38 7.90 -4.87
CA VAL A 97 -2.60 6.91 -4.10
C VAL A 97 -2.87 7.05 -2.61
N VAL A 98 -2.89 8.28 -2.08
CA VAL A 98 -3.20 8.54 -0.66
C VAL A 98 -4.60 8.06 -0.31
N ILE A 99 -5.61 8.42 -1.11
CA ILE A 99 -6.99 8.00 -0.87
C ILE A 99 -7.12 6.46 -0.92
N ALA A 100 -6.52 5.83 -1.93
CA ALA A 100 -6.52 4.37 -2.04
C ALA A 100 -5.84 3.71 -0.82
N SER A 101 -4.72 4.27 -0.36
CA SER A 101 -4.00 3.78 0.81
C SER A 101 -4.81 3.94 2.10
N VAL A 102 -5.44 5.09 2.33
CA VAL A 102 -6.33 5.33 3.47
C VAL A 102 -7.49 4.34 3.49
N ILE A 103 -8.11 4.06 2.33
CA ILE A 103 -9.16 3.05 2.22
C ILE A 103 -8.60 1.65 2.52
N GLY A 104 -7.42 1.32 1.98
CA GLY A 104 -6.73 0.07 2.23
C GLY A 104 -6.46 -0.15 3.73
N ILE A 105 -5.92 0.86 4.41
CA ILE A 105 -5.73 0.88 5.88
C ILE A 105 -7.07 0.62 6.57
N GLY A 106 -8.13 1.36 6.21
CA GLY A 106 -9.45 1.19 6.81
C GLY A 106 -10.00 -0.24 6.66
N ILE A 107 -9.85 -0.84 5.47
CA ILE A 107 -10.25 -2.23 5.22
C ILE A 107 -9.44 -3.19 6.08
N THR A 108 -8.11 -3.06 6.10
CA THR A 108 -7.24 -3.93 6.90
C THR A 108 -7.51 -3.78 8.39
N GLN A 109 -7.74 -2.56 8.89
CA GLN A 109 -8.14 -2.31 10.27
C GLN A 109 -9.41 -3.08 10.64
N LEU A 110 -10.43 -3.06 9.78
CA LEU A 110 -11.66 -3.82 10.02
C LEU A 110 -11.42 -5.34 10.01
N LEU A 111 -10.58 -5.84 9.12
CA LEU A 111 -10.28 -7.27 9.01
C LEU A 111 -9.45 -7.80 10.19
N TRP A 112 -8.60 -6.95 10.77
CA TRP A 112 -7.71 -7.27 11.88
C TRP A 112 -8.21 -6.72 13.22
N ALA A 113 -9.52 -6.51 13.36
CA ALA A 113 -10.18 -6.07 14.60
C ALA A 113 -9.61 -4.78 15.23
N GLY A 114 -8.98 -3.91 14.44
CA GLY A 114 -8.36 -2.67 14.91
C GLY A 114 -6.88 -2.80 15.33
N GLU A 115 -6.30 -4.00 15.27
CA GLU A 115 -4.97 -4.26 15.82
C GLU A 115 -3.81 -4.01 14.85
N LEU A 116 -4.08 -3.61 13.60
CA LEU A 116 -3.03 -3.46 12.57
C LEU A 116 -1.85 -2.58 13.04
N PHE A 117 -2.11 -1.49 13.76
CA PHE A 117 -1.05 -0.61 14.27
C PHE A 117 -0.44 -1.12 15.58
N GLN A 118 -1.19 -1.84 16.41
CA GLN A 118 -0.64 -2.50 17.59
C GLN A 118 0.33 -3.62 17.19
N LEU A 119 0.03 -4.29 16.07
CA LEU A 119 0.90 -5.32 15.52
C LEU A 119 2.26 -4.77 15.03
N GLY A 120 2.35 -3.49 14.65
CA GLY A 120 3.53 -2.95 13.98
C GLY A 120 4.19 -1.69 14.54
N ILE A 121 3.54 -0.89 15.40
CA ILE A 121 4.10 0.39 15.93
C ILE A 121 4.39 0.33 17.43
N ASP A 122 3.53 -0.33 18.23
CA ASP A 122 3.67 -0.36 19.69
C ASP A 122 4.43 -1.59 20.23
N ASN A 123 5.04 -2.40 19.35
CA ASN A 123 5.62 -3.69 19.71
C ASN A 123 7.15 -3.69 19.85
N ASP A 124 7.69 -2.68 20.54
CA ASP A 124 9.12 -2.62 20.90
C ASP A 124 9.44 -3.32 22.24
N VAL A 125 8.42 -3.81 22.96
CA VAL A 125 8.58 -4.37 24.31
C VAL A 125 7.95 -5.76 24.39
N TYR A 126 8.81 -6.79 24.37
CA TYR A 126 8.43 -8.14 24.81
C TYR A 126 8.03 -8.08 26.29
N VAL A 127 6.76 -8.35 26.59
CA VAL A 127 6.31 -8.62 27.97
C VAL A 127 6.37 -10.14 28.17
N PRO A 128 7.26 -10.63 29.05
CA PRO A 128 7.47 -12.08 29.28
C PRO A 128 6.26 -12.81 29.85
#